data_AF-A0AA39Z9Q7-F1
#
_entry.id   AF-A0AA39Z9Q7-F1
#
_cell.length_a   1.000
_cell.length_b   1.000
_cell.length_c   1.000
_cell.angle_alpha   90.00
_cell.angle_beta   90.00
_cell.angle_gamma   90.00
#
_symmetry.space_group_name_H-M   'P 1'
#
loop_
_entity.id
_entity.type
_entity.pdbx_description
1 polymer ?
#
loop_
_entity_poly.entity_id
_entity_poly.type
_entity_poly.pdbx_seq_one_letter_code
_entity_poly.pdbx_strand_id
1 'polypeptide(L)'
;MLAVLLAVLSFAGITNGQAYYGTVQRELQACGSPDNFISLGCFKDFLTVAQPTYFQFDPQGYLPSDPSRSFPGWSPGSNYNNTNTGLDCARACRGFGYKFAAMRDNSCRCGIQLPVGYNPTQDAVCQVQCQGNPNQTCGGGQDAQIWVDPTFAANSQVPILVQNPNIAQYYQHLGCFYLPNGMPSGDSRSTFTVPTVEECWNRCAGLGYPLVAGVIDAGQTRCFCGTTVGFPSHRVRAELLPTPGDCNTTCTSTGGGNCNLATGKCCGRGPYMPVYINPELQGCYSPIIPGFKASPAEPDYECADPPTSLLGPPKILAQPSYPSSLIINTGPALIRPPSVSSPQRVYLINGCYGQSAFGTGGGLGVFNSALSLQRLNINPATLENCASICNAGNYDVMGMVNGRDCYCSSTVNSGLTFDNMGFCRIPCLNANNIACGAPNSPVVYAVNGGGVFSSYVSTQIVTPYPTYNCLGRGGC
;
A
#
# COMPACT_ATOMS: atom_id res chain seq x y z
N MET A 1 42.10 22.37 35.28
CA MET A 1 41.57 21.00 35.23
C MET A 1 40.06 21.12 35.03
N LEU A 2 39.58 20.62 33.90
CA LEU A 2 38.18 20.46 33.44
C LEU A 2 37.26 21.70 33.27
N ALA A 3 36.93 21.95 32.00
CA ALA A 3 35.78 22.71 31.51
C ALA A 3 34.60 21.76 31.24
N VAL A 4 33.35 22.23 31.37
CA VAL A 4 32.20 21.62 30.67
C VAL A 4 31.26 22.72 30.17
N LEU A 5 31.03 22.66 28.85
CA LEU A 5 30.18 23.51 28.02
C LEU A 5 28.69 23.35 28.34
N LEU A 6 27.93 24.45 28.24
CA LEU A 6 26.52 24.42 27.88
C LEU A 6 26.37 24.08 26.39
N ALA A 7 25.62 23.02 26.07
CA ALA A 7 25.11 22.79 24.73
C ALA A 7 23.57 22.73 24.79
N VAL A 8 22.96 23.68 24.09
CA VAL A 8 21.54 23.72 23.75
C VAL A 8 21.23 22.53 22.84
N LEU A 9 20.39 21.60 23.28
CA LEU A 9 19.82 20.58 22.40
C LEU A 9 18.37 20.96 22.08
N SER A 10 18.22 21.56 20.91
CA SER A 10 16.98 21.57 20.14
C SER A 10 16.47 20.14 19.96
N PHE A 11 15.27 19.85 20.45
CA PHE A 11 14.54 18.65 20.06
C PHE A 11 14.18 18.75 18.57
N ALA A 12 15.05 18.24 17.71
CA ALA A 12 14.70 17.88 16.36
C ALA A 12 13.66 16.76 16.45
N GLY A 13 12.45 17.03 15.96
CA GLY A 13 11.44 16.00 15.78
C GLY A 13 12.02 14.84 14.98
N ILE A 14 11.82 13.63 15.47
CA ILE A 14 12.20 12.40 14.78
C ILE A 14 11.22 12.26 13.61
N THR A 15 11.54 12.90 12.49
CA THR A 15 10.84 12.71 11.23
C THR A 15 11.44 11.46 10.59
N ASN A 16 10.64 10.39 10.53
CA ASN A 16 11.02 9.14 9.88
C ASN A 16 11.36 9.40 8.41
N GLY A 17 12.57 9.01 7.99
CA GLY A 17 13.09 9.13 6.64
C GLY A 17 12.48 8.14 5.64
N GLN A 18 11.15 8.14 5.54
CA GLN A 18 10.42 7.52 4.43
C GLN A 18 9.68 8.64 3.74
N ALA A 19 10.11 8.98 2.54
CA ALA A 19 9.52 10.05 1.76
C ALA A 19 8.20 9.56 1.17
N TYR A 20 7.16 9.65 2.01
CA TYR A 20 5.76 9.48 1.67
C TYR A 20 5.22 10.86 1.28
N TYR A 21 4.93 11.06 -0.01
CA TYR A 21 4.70 12.37 -0.58
C TYR A 21 3.22 12.61 -0.88
N GLY A 22 2.60 13.32 0.07
CA GLY A 22 1.17 13.55 0.21
C GLY A 22 0.65 12.75 1.40
N THR A 23 0.07 13.36 2.43
CA THR A 23 -0.51 12.56 3.54
C THR A 23 -1.61 11.65 2.96
N VAL A 24 -1.64 10.35 3.30
CA VAL A 24 -2.67 9.37 2.90
C VAL A 24 -4.02 10.03 3.11
N GLN A 25 -4.14 10.70 4.25
CA GLN A 25 -5.30 11.47 4.65
C GLN A 25 -5.79 12.54 3.67
N ARG A 26 -4.94 13.33 3.00
CA ARG A 26 -5.36 14.32 1.98
C ARG A 26 -5.84 13.66 0.70
N GLU A 27 -5.18 12.58 0.29
CA GLU A 27 -5.57 11.76 -0.86
C GLU A 27 -6.92 11.08 -0.61
N LEU A 28 -7.05 10.42 0.55
CA LEU A 28 -8.30 9.82 1.00
C LEU A 28 -9.41 10.88 1.09
N GLN A 29 -9.14 12.05 1.67
CA GLN A 29 -10.11 13.15 1.74
C GLN A 29 -10.55 13.68 0.36
N ALA A 30 -9.64 13.74 -0.61
CA ALA A 30 -9.95 14.18 -1.97
C ALA A 30 -10.78 13.16 -2.77
N CYS A 31 -10.72 11.88 -2.37
CA CYS A 31 -11.35 10.76 -3.06
C CYS A 31 -12.63 10.23 -2.39
N GLY A 32 -13.01 10.76 -1.23
CA GLY A 32 -14.16 10.29 -0.46
C GLY A 32 -13.79 9.17 0.53
N SER A 33 -14.63 8.15 0.68
CA SER A 33 -14.32 7.06 1.62
C SER A 33 -13.10 6.26 1.11
N PRO A 34 -12.06 6.07 1.93
CA PRO A 34 -10.82 5.42 1.53
C PRO A 34 -10.95 3.93 1.20
N ASP A 35 -12.07 3.30 1.55
CA ASP A 35 -12.30 1.86 1.35
C ASP A 35 -13.63 1.59 0.63
N ASN A 36 -13.93 2.40 -0.38
CA ASN A 36 -15.11 2.25 -1.24
C ASN A 36 -14.99 1.12 -2.29
N PHE A 37 -14.13 0.12 -2.07
CA PHE A 37 -13.97 -1.00 -2.99
C PHE A 37 -15.26 -1.81 -3.08
N ILE A 38 -15.55 -2.30 -4.29
CA ILE A 38 -16.76 -3.05 -4.56
C ILE A 38 -16.36 -4.50 -4.82
N SER A 39 -16.91 -5.42 -4.04
CA SER A 39 -16.77 -6.84 -4.33
C SER A 39 -17.61 -7.16 -5.56
N LEU A 40 -16.98 -7.68 -6.60
CA LEU A 40 -17.67 -8.15 -7.80
C LEU A 40 -18.21 -9.58 -7.65
N GLY A 41 -17.97 -10.22 -6.50
CA GLY A 41 -18.36 -11.58 -6.21
C GLY A 41 -17.28 -12.61 -6.57
N CYS A 42 -17.69 -13.88 -6.60
CA CYS A 42 -16.83 -15.01 -6.87
C CYS A 42 -16.74 -15.34 -8.36
N PHE A 43 -15.54 -15.51 -8.90
CA PHE A 43 -15.32 -15.82 -10.31
C PHE A 43 -14.67 -17.20 -10.46
N LYS A 44 -15.35 -18.08 -11.19
CA LYS A 44 -14.93 -19.45 -11.41
C LYS A 44 -13.81 -19.56 -12.44
N ASP A 45 -12.92 -20.55 -12.28
CA ASP A 45 -11.88 -20.88 -13.25
C ASP A 45 -10.90 -19.70 -13.49
N PHE A 46 -10.65 -18.90 -12.45
CA PHE A 46 -9.79 -17.73 -12.48
C PHE A 46 -8.38 -18.03 -13.00
N LEU A 47 -7.80 -19.16 -12.63
CA LEU A 47 -6.46 -19.54 -13.08
C LEU A 47 -6.36 -19.80 -14.59
N THR A 48 -7.47 -20.13 -15.26
CA THR A 48 -7.47 -20.42 -16.69
C THR A 48 -8.03 -19.26 -17.52
N VAL A 49 -8.99 -18.50 -16.98
CA VAL A 49 -9.69 -17.43 -17.70
C VAL A 49 -9.02 -16.06 -17.51
N ALA A 50 -8.49 -15.78 -16.32
CA ALA A 50 -8.01 -14.44 -15.96
C ALA A 50 -6.51 -14.39 -15.64
N GLN A 51 -5.92 -15.46 -15.11
CA GLN A 51 -4.47 -15.58 -14.98
C GLN A 51 -3.84 -16.41 -16.12
N PRO A 52 -2.58 -16.13 -16.48
CA PRO A 52 -1.77 -15.00 -16.04
C PRO A 52 -2.12 -13.70 -16.80
N THR A 53 -3.03 -13.67 -17.77
CA THR A 53 -3.10 -12.54 -18.73
C THR A 53 -3.60 -11.21 -18.15
N TYR A 54 -4.57 -11.23 -17.24
CA TYR A 54 -5.27 -10.03 -16.76
C TYR A 54 -4.85 -9.62 -15.34
N PHE A 55 -4.42 -10.60 -14.53
CA PHE A 55 -3.94 -10.42 -13.16
C PHE A 55 -2.49 -10.90 -13.03
N GLN A 56 -1.57 -10.12 -13.58
CA GLN A 56 -0.14 -10.49 -13.64
C GLN A 56 0.63 -10.12 -12.38
N PHE A 57 0.17 -9.10 -11.67
CA PHE A 57 0.93 -8.54 -10.59
C PHE A 57 0.67 -9.30 -9.29
N ASP A 58 1.75 -9.78 -8.70
CA ASP A 58 1.77 -10.44 -7.41
C ASP A 58 2.36 -9.48 -6.36
N PRO A 59 1.55 -8.81 -5.54
CA PRO A 59 2.06 -7.95 -4.46
C PRO A 59 2.81 -8.75 -3.37
N GLN A 60 2.72 -10.09 -3.37
CA GLN A 60 3.41 -10.98 -2.44
C GLN A 60 4.76 -11.47 -3.00
N GLY A 61 5.16 -11.13 -4.23
CA GLY A 61 6.43 -11.59 -4.84
C GLY A 61 7.68 -10.88 -4.30
N TYR A 62 8.51 -11.57 -3.49
CA TYR A 62 9.70 -10.97 -2.85
C TYR A 62 10.86 -10.69 -3.80
N LEU A 63 11.35 -9.45 -3.80
CA LEU A 63 12.56 -9.00 -4.48
C LEU A 63 13.61 -8.53 -3.45
N PRO A 64 14.46 -9.43 -2.94
CA PRO A 64 15.44 -9.12 -1.87
C PRO A 64 16.48 -8.07 -2.24
N SER A 65 16.69 -7.83 -3.54
CA SER A 65 17.70 -6.90 -4.07
C SER A 65 17.16 -5.49 -4.33
N ASP A 66 15.91 -5.19 -3.95
CA ASP A 66 15.29 -3.88 -4.14
C ASP A 66 15.47 -2.98 -2.89
N PRO A 67 16.37 -1.97 -2.93
CA PRO A 67 16.62 -1.05 -1.83
C PRO A 67 15.65 0.14 -1.82
N SER A 68 14.75 0.31 -2.80
CA SER A 68 13.74 1.37 -2.74
C SER A 68 12.61 1.05 -1.76
N ARG A 69 12.54 -0.19 -1.27
CA ARG A 69 11.44 -0.71 -0.44
C ARG A 69 10.06 -0.48 -1.09
N SER A 70 10.03 -0.28 -2.42
CA SER A 70 8.79 -0.20 -3.21
C SER A 70 8.11 -1.56 -3.35
N PHE A 71 8.70 -2.62 -2.77
CA PHE A 71 8.23 -3.99 -2.90
C PHE A 71 8.40 -4.79 -1.60
N PRO A 72 7.37 -4.91 -0.74
CA PRO A 72 7.36 -5.89 0.32
C PRO A 72 6.77 -7.18 -0.26
N GLY A 73 7.56 -7.93 -1.03
CA GLY A 73 7.15 -9.31 -1.24
C GLY A 73 7.43 -10.17 -0.01
N TRP A 74 6.67 -11.25 0.12
CA TRP A 74 6.74 -12.19 1.23
C TRP A 74 8.08 -12.96 1.21
N SER A 75 8.84 -12.84 2.29
CA SER A 75 9.98 -13.72 2.57
C SER A 75 9.60 -14.71 3.70
N PRO A 76 10.03 -15.98 3.64
CA PRO A 76 10.05 -16.86 4.80
C PRO A 76 10.97 -16.25 5.86
N GLY A 77 10.37 -15.50 6.79
CA GLY A 77 11.06 -14.72 7.83
C GLY A 77 10.74 -13.22 7.88
N SER A 78 9.75 -12.72 7.11
CA SER A 78 9.24 -11.35 7.26
C SER A 78 8.02 -11.28 8.20
N ASN A 79 7.97 -10.27 9.07
CA ASN A 79 6.84 -9.97 9.98
C ASN A 79 5.73 -9.10 9.34
N TYR A 80 5.71 -8.95 8.02
CA TYR A 80 4.77 -8.10 7.29
C TYR A 80 3.65 -8.97 6.66
N ASN A 81 2.42 -8.89 7.19
CA ASN A 81 1.20 -9.49 6.62
C ASN A 81 0.27 -8.35 6.17
N ASN A 82 0.37 -7.99 4.90
CA ASN A 82 -0.52 -7.05 4.22
C ASN A 82 -1.67 -7.76 3.49
N THR A 83 -1.85 -9.08 3.65
CA THR A 83 -2.57 -9.88 2.64
C THR A 83 -3.21 -11.12 3.23
N ASN A 84 -4.32 -10.96 3.95
CA ASN A 84 -5.25 -12.08 4.11
C ASN A 84 -6.69 -11.58 4.36
N THR A 85 -7.11 -10.55 3.64
CA THR A 85 -8.52 -10.21 3.45
C THR A 85 -8.69 -9.67 2.03
N GLY A 86 -9.89 -9.72 1.48
CA GLY A 86 -10.19 -9.09 0.19
C GLY A 86 -9.84 -7.60 0.16
N LEU A 87 -10.10 -6.89 1.27
CA LEU A 87 -9.85 -5.46 1.36
C LEU A 87 -8.36 -5.12 1.39
N ASP A 88 -7.54 -5.89 2.10
CA ASP A 88 -6.10 -5.62 2.15
C ASP A 88 -5.44 -5.86 0.79
N CYS A 89 -5.89 -6.90 0.07
CA CYS A 89 -5.50 -7.11 -1.32
C CYS A 89 -5.94 -5.95 -2.21
N ALA A 90 -7.18 -5.47 -2.08
CA ALA A 90 -7.68 -4.33 -2.82
C ALA A 90 -6.88 -3.04 -2.56
N ARG A 91 -6.53 -2.76 -1.30
CA ARG A 91 -5.65 -1.64 -0.92
C ARG A 91 -4.25 -1.78 -1.50
N ALA A 92 -3.67 -2.99 -1.44
CA ALA A 92 -2.36 -3.25 -2.04
C ALA A 92 -2.40 -3.02 -3.55
N CYS A 93 -3.38 -3.57 -4.25
CA CYS A 93 -3.54 -3.38 -5.69
C CYS A 93 -3.75 -1.91 -6.08
N ARG A 94 -4.63 -1.18 -5.37
CA ARG A 94 -4.74 0.28 -5.52
C ARG A 94 -3.38 0.94 -5.33
N GLY A 95 -2.67 0.60 -4.26
CA GLY A 95 -1.32 1.08 -3.93
C GLY A 95 -0.23 0.72 -4.95
N PHE A 96 -0.57 -0.03 -6.01
CA PHE A 96 0.30 -0.27 -7.16
C PHE A 96 -0.34 0.16 -8.48
N GLY A 97 -1.44 0.92 -8.43
CA GLY A 97 -2.13 1.46 -9.61
C GLY A 97 -2.96 0.44 -10.36
N TYR A 98 -3.38 -0.64 -9.70
CA TYR A 98 -4.24 -1.66 -10.28
C TYR A 98 -5.69 -1.47 -9.83
N LYS A 99 -6.58 -1.41 -10.81
CA LYS A 99 -8.02 -1.24 -10.62
C LYS A 99 -8.69 -2.44 -9.94
N PHE A 100 -8.21 -3.65 -10.25
CA PHE A 100 -8.79 -4.90 -9.77
C PHE A 100 -7.84 -5.63 -8.83
N ALA A 101 -8.43 -6.23 -7.82
CA ALA A 101 -7.76 -7.13 -6.90
C ALA A 101 -8.49 -8.47 -6.90
N ALA A 102 -7.74 -9.56 -6.89
CA ALA A 102 -8.28 -10.91 -6.86
C ALA A 102 -7.63 -11.68 -5.71
N MET A 103 -8.48 -12.23 -4.83
CA MET A 103 -8.05 -13.19 -3.80
C MET A 103 -8.35 -14.60 -4.27
N ARG A 104 -7.33 -15.43 -4.34
CA ARG A 104 -7.42 -16.87 -4.62
C ARG A 104 -6.58 -17.62 -3.60
N ASP A 105 -7.21 -18.44 -2.77
CA ASP A 105 -6.53 -19.30 -1.81
C ASP A 105 -5.49 -18.54 -0.97
N ASN A 106 -5.90 -17.39 -0.41
CA ASN A 106 -5.04 -16.46 0.33
C ASN A 106 -3.90 -15.80 -0.48
N SER A 107 -3.85 -16.03 -1.78
CA SER A 107 -2.94 -15.33 -2.67
C SER A 107 -3.63 -14.10 -3.28
N CYS A 108 -2.96 -12.95 -3.17
CA CYS A 108 -3.43 -11.71 -3.77
C CYS A 108 -2.85 -11.56 -5.18
N ARG A 109 -3.69 -11.10 -6.11
CA ARG A 109 -3.30 -10.77 -7.48
C ARG A 109 -3.92 -9.45 -7.88
N CYS A 110 -3.18 -8.63 -8.60
CA CYS A 110 -3.66 -7.34 -9.07
C CYS A 110 -3.76 -7.32 -10.59
N GLY A 111 -4.82 -6.68 -11.08
CA GLY A 111 -5.16 -6.61 -12.50
C GLY A 111 -5.63 -5.22 -12.90
N ILE A 112 -5.36 -4.87 -14.16
CA ILE A 112 -5.77 -3.58 -14.72
C ILE A 112 -7.21 -3.66 -15.25
N GLN A 113 -7.63 -4.85 -15.70
CA GLN A 113 -8.96 -5.09 -16.25
C GLN A 113 -9.43 -6.54 -16.07
N LEU A 114 -10.70 -6.78 -16.37
CA LEU A 114 -11.29 -8.11 -16.43
C LEU A 114 -11.41 -8.60 -17.89
N PRO A 115 -11.35 -9.92 -18.15
CA PRO A 115 -11.70 -10.47 -19.45
C PRO A 115 -13.15 -10.12 -19.86
N VAL A 116 -13.37 -9.87 -21.14
CA VAL A 116 -14.70 -9.55 -21.68
C VAL A 116 -15.62 -10.75 -21.50
N GLY A 117 -16.81 -10.52 -20.93
CA GLY A 117 -17.80 -11.58 -20.69
C GLY A 117 -17.48 -12.47 -19.48
N TYR A 118 -16.43 -12.16 -18.71
CA TYR A 118 -16.15 -12.85 -17.46
C TYR A 118 -17.08 -12.31 -16.36
N ASN A 119 -18.04 -13.14 -15.98
CA ASN A 119 -19.10 -12.77 -15.04
C ASN A 119 -18.94 -13.53 -13.71
N PRO A 120 -19.37 -12.94 -12.59
CA PRO A 120 -19.38 -13.63 -11.31
C PRO A 120 -20.35 -14.81 -11.31
N THR A 121 -20.04 -15.77 -10.47
CA THR A 121 -20.76 -17.02 -10.21
C THR A 121 -21.23 -17.06 -8.75
N GLN A 122 -21.87 -18.14 -8.33
CA GLN A 122 -22.29 -18.30 -6.93
C GLN A 122 -21.07 -18.39 -5.99
N ASP A 123 -21.21 -17.81 -4.80
CA ASP A 123 -20.12 -17.72 -3.81
C ASP A 123 -19.59 -19.08 -3.30
N ALA A 124 -20.34 -20.18 -3.51
CA ALA A 124 -20.01 -21.50 -2.96
C ALA A 124 -18.64 -22.07 -3.40
N VAL A 125 -18.06 -21.59 -4.51
CA VAL A 125 -16.71 -22.00 -4.95
C VAL A 125 -15.60 -21.13 -4.35
N CYS A 126 -15.94 -19.97 -3.78
CA CYS A 126 -15.01 -19.07 -3.08
C CYS A 126 -15.18 -19.13 -1.55
N GLN A 127 -15.01 -20.31 -0.96
CA GLN A 127 -15.25 -20.53 0.47
C GLN A 127 -13.96 -20.72 1.29
N VAL A 128 -12.78 -20.52 0.68
CA VAL A 128 -11.52 -20.59 1.43
C VAL A 128 -11.51 -19.46 2.45
N GLN A 129 -11.41 -19.81 3.73
CA GLN A 129 -11.30 -18.82 4.79
C GLN A 129 -9.98 -18.06 4.66
N CYS A 130 -10.06 -16.77 4.91
CA CYS A 130 -8.86 -15.95 4.93
C CYS A 130 -7.97 -16.23 6.15
N GLN A 131 -6.66 -16.37 5.99
CA GLN A 131 -5.74 -16.65 7.11
C GLN A 131 -5.66 -15.49 8.13
N GLY A 132 -5.93 -14.26 7.71
CA GLY A 132 -5.91 -13.05 8.53
C GLY A 132 -7.28 -12.72 9.11
N ASN A 133 -8.34 -13.37 8.62
CA ASN A 133 -9.69 -13.20 9.10
C ASN A 133 -10.59 -14.39 8.68
N PRO A 134 -10.74 -15.43 9.52
CA PRO A 134 -11.53 -16.60 9.16
C PRO A 134 -13.04 -16.33 9.01
N ASN A 135 -13.52 -15.12 9.37
CA ASN A 135 -14.89 -14.66 9.08
C ASN A 135 -15.07 -14.07 7.68
N GLN A 136 -14.03 -14.08 6.86
CA GLN A 136 -14.09 -13.69 5.46
C GLN A 136 -13.58 -14.83 4.59
N THR A 137 -14.02 -14.81 3.35
CA THR A 137 -13.57 -15.68 2.28
C THR A 137 -12.46 -14.99 1.49
N CYS A 138 -11.50 -15.79 1.01
CA CYS A 138 -10.32 -15.37 0.26
C CYS A 138 -10.20 -16.20 -1.03
N GLY A 139 -11.31 -16.36 -1.73
CA GLY A 139 -11.39 -17.12 -2.99
C GLY A 139 -11.55 -18.63 -2.80
N GLY A 140 -11.06 -19.38 -3.78
CA GLY A 140 -11.15 -20.84 -3.89
C GLY A 140 -9.87 -21.44 -4.49
N GLY A 141 -9.86 -22.76 -4.66
CA GLY A 141 -8.70 -23.48 -5.20
C GLY A 141 -8.42 -23.17 -6.69
N GLN A 142 -9.42 -22.84 -7.50
CA GLN A 142 -9.24 -22.38 -8.89
C GLN A 142 -9.95 -21.04 -9.14
N ASP A 143 -10.65 -20.55 -8.13
CA ASP A 143 -11.65 -19.49 -8.22
C ASP A 143 -11.18 -18.31 -7.40
N ALA A 144 -11.51 -17.09 -7.83
CA ALA A 144 -11.09 -15.89 -7.13
C ALA A 144 -12.28 -15.02 -6.75
N GLN A 145 -12.22 -14.43 -5.57
CA GLN A 145 -13.06 -13.28 -5.29
C GLN A 145 -12.38 -12.04 -5.83
N ILE A 146 -13.13 -11.21 -6.54
CA ILE A 146 -12.59 -10.03 -7.20
C ILE A 146 -13.20 -8.78 -6.59
N TRP A 147 -12.36 -7.80 -6.31
CA TRP A 147 -12.74 -6.45 -5.92
C TRP A 147 -12.35 -5.48 -7.01
N VAL A 148 -13.15 -4.43 -7.16
CA VAL A 148 -12.87 -3.31 -8.04
C VAL A 148 -12.80 -2.01 -7.26
N ASP A 149 -11.85 -1.18 -7.61
CA ASP A 149 -11.79 0.19 -7.16
C ASP A 149 -12.62 1.09 -8.09
N PRO A 150 -13.74 1.67 -7.62
CA PRO A 150 -14.58 2.53 -8.43
C PRO A 150 -13.95 3.89 -8.73
N THR A 151 -12.80 4.21 -8.13
CA THR A 151 -12.09 5.46 -8.41
C THR A 151 -11.39 5.44 -9.76
N PHE A 152 -11.13 4.27 -10.35
CA PHE A 152 -10.54 4.14 -11.70
C PHE A 152 -11.61 4.25 -12.79
N ALA A 153 -11.21 4.71 -13.99
CA ALA A 153 -12.08 4.80 -15.16
C ALA A 153 -12.83 3.50 -15.49
N ALA A 154 -14.09 3.59 -15.94
CA ALA A 154 -14.94 2.43 -16.27
C ALA A 154 -14.35 1.56 -17.40
N ASN A 155 -14.48 0.22 -17.29
CA ASN A 155 -13.96 -0.70 -18.31
C ASN A 155 -14.61 -0.50 -19.70
N SER A 156 -15.87 -0.03 -19.74
CA SER A 156 -16.55 0.29 -21.01
C SER A 156 -15.95 1.50 -21.73
N GLN A 157 -15.26 2.38 -21.01
CA GLN A 157 -14.57 3.56 -21.54
C GLN A 157 -13.07 3.31 -21.77
N VAL A 158 -12.51 2.27 -21.14
CA VAL A 158 -11.14 1.79 -21.35
C VAL A 158 -11.15 0.33 -21.81
N PRO A 159 -11.76 -0.01 -22.96
CA PRO A 159 -11.54 -1.32 -23.55
C PRO A 159 -10.05 -1.44 -23.92
N ILE A 160 -9.41 -2.59 -23.66
CA ILE A 160 -8.07 -2.83 -24.19
C ILE A 160 -8.15 -3.00 -25.70
N LEU A 161 -8.07 -1.87 -26.37
CA LEU A 161 -7.87 -1.74 -27.80
C LEU A 161 -6.42 -1.32 -28.01
N VAL A 162 -5.86 -1.72 -29.15
CA VAL A 162 -4.45 -1.43 -29.49
C VAL A 162 -4.17 0.09 -29.49
N GLN A 163 -5.20 0.93 -29.69
CA GLN A 163 -5.09 2.38 -29.66
C GLN A 163 -6.27 3.00 -28.89
N ASN A 164 -5.99 3.85 -27.89
CA ASN A 164 -7.02 4.60 -27.17
C ASN A 164 -6.65 6.10 -27.02
N PRO A 165 -6.84 6.91 -28.09
CA PRO A 165 -6.40 8.31 -28.12
C PRO A 165 -7.14 9.22 -27.14
N ASN A 166 -8.43 8.96 -26.88
CA ASN A 166 -9.24 9.75 -25.96
C ASN A 166 -8.80 9.59 -24.50
N ILE A 167 -8.15 8.49 -24.15
CA ILE A 167 -7.58 8.28 -22.82
C ILE A 167 -6.14 8.81 -22.77
N ALA A 168 -5.37 8.61 -23.85
CA ALA A 168 -3.99 9.05 -23.94
C ALA A 168 -3.79 10.58 -23.91
N GLN A 169 -4.82 11.38 -24.18
CA GLN A 169 -4.74 12.84 -24.06
C GLN A 169 -4.56 13.32 -22.61
N TYR A 170 -4.84 12.48 -21.61
CA TYR A 170 -4.74 12.84 -20.20
C TYR A 170 -3.35 12.58 -19.59
N TYR A 171 -2.41 12.04 -20.36
CA TYR A 171 -1.02 11.93 -19.91
C TYR A 171 -0.41 13.32 -19.72
N GLN A 172 0.11 13.55 -18.52
CA GLN A 172 0.78 14.78 -18.12
C GLN A 172 2.23 14.47 -17.75
N HIS A 173 3.13 15.41 -18.00
CA HIS A 173 4.53 15.22 -17.66
C HIS A 173 4.71 15.11 -16.13
N LEU A 174 5.35 14.03 -15.70
CA LEU A 174 5.64 13.74 -14.30
C LEU A 174 7.05 14.19 -13.90
N GLY A 175 8.01 14.03 -14.82
CA GLY A 175 9.40 14.39 -14.59
C GLY A 175 10.37 13.60 -15.44
N CYS A 176 11.65 13.89 -15.26
CA CYS A 176 12.76 13.18 -15.86
C CYS A 176 13.26 12.06 -14.95
N PHE A 177 13.49 10.89 -15.53
CA PHE A 177 13.93 9.71 -14.79
C PHE A 177 15.10 9.02 -15.47
N TYR A 178 15.99 8.46 -14.66
CA TYR A 178 16.92 7.42 -15.07
C TYR A 178 16.19 6.07 -14.99
N LEU A 179 16.01 5.40 -16.14
CA LEU A 179 15.22 4.18 -16.35
C LEU A 179 16.02 3.17 -17.21
N PRO A 180 17.12 2.58 -16.70
CA PRO A 180 18.01 1.74 -17.50
C PRO A 180 17.34 0.47 -18.02
N ASN A 181 16.32 -0.03 -17.31
CA ASN A 181 15.57 -1.23 -17.66
C ASN A 181 14.11 -0.92 -18.04
N GLY A 182 13.75 0.35 -18.22
CA GLY A 182 12.35 0.76 -18.35
C GLY A 182 11.56 0.64 -17.04
N MET A 183 10.26 0.37 -17.16
CA MET A 183 9.34 0.23 -16.02
C MET A 183 9.03 -1.26 -15.75
N PRO A 184 9.06 -1.73 -14.49
CA PRO A 184 8.68 -3.09 -14.17
C PRO A 184 7.16 -3.25 -14.29
N SER A 185 6.72 -4.22 -15.09
CA SER A 185 5.29 -4.51 -15.28
C SER A 185 4.95 -6.00 -15.21
N GLY A 186 5.90 -6.89 -15.51
CA GLY A 186 5.63 -8.32 -15.70
C GLY A 186 4.84 -8.64 -16.99
N ASP A 187 4.40 -7.63 -17.74
CA ASP A 187 3.63 -7.77 -18.98
C ASP A 187 4.56 -7.64 -20.19
N SER A 188 4.66 -8.68 -21.00
CA SER A 188 5.43 -8.66 -22.24
C SER A 188 4.91 -7.65 -23.27
N ARG A 189 3.66 -7.18 -23.13
CA ARG A 189 3.06 -6.15 -24.00
C ARG A 189 3.37 -4.72 -23.57
N SER A 190 3.97 -4.52 -22.39
CA SER A 190 4.27 -3.19 -21.84
C SER A 190 5.48 -2.50 -22.49
N THR A 191 6.28 -3.25 -23.25
CA THR A 191 7.44 -2.73 -23.97
C THR A 191 7.31 -3.09 -25.45
N PHE A 192 7.35 -2.08 -26.32
CA PHE A 192 7.21 -2.25 -27.77
C PHE A 192 7.79 -1.05 -28.51
N THR A 193 8.00 -1.18 -29.83
CA THR A 193 8.48 -0.10 -30.69
C THR A 193 7.41 0.30 -31.69
N VAL A 194 7.21 1.60 -31.88
CA VAL A 194 6.19 2.19 -32.78
C VAL A 194 6.78 3.34 -33.60
N PRO A 195 6.20 3.68 -34.76
CA PRO A 195 6.67 4.78 -35.60
C PRO A 195 6.57 6.17 -34.95
N THR A 196 5.56 6.41 -34.09
CA THR A 196 5.30 7.74 -33.51
C THR A 196 5.09 7.69 -31.99
N VAL A 197 5.37 8.80 -31.31
CA VAL A 197 5.15 8.93 -29.86
C VAL A 197 3.66 8.98 -29.51
N GLU A 198 2.81 9.44 -30.42
CA GLU A 198 1.37 9.41 -30.27
C GLU A 198 0.86 7.97 -30.18
N GLU A 199 1.32 7.10 -31.08
CA GLU A 199 0.98 5.68 -31.05
C GLU A 199 1.48 5.01 -29.76
N CYS A 200 2.65 5.45 -29.27
CA CYS A 200 3.22 4.98 -28.02
C CYS A 200 2.27 5.22 -26.84
N TRP A 201 1.78 6.46 -26.69
CA TRP A 201 0.87 6.83 -25.60
C TRP A 201 -0.50 6.20 -25.79
N ASN A 202 -1.00 6.17 -27.03
CA ASN A 202 -2.30 5.58 -27.36
C ASN A 202 -2.34 4.09 -27.01
N ARG A 203 -1.23 3.38 -27.23
CA ARG A 203 -1.12 1.95 -26.92
C ARG A 203 -0.86 1.70 -25.44
N CYS A 204 -0.07 2.52 -24.73
CA CYS A 204 0.04 2.40 -23.27
C CYS A 204 -1.29 2.69 -22.56
N ALA A 205 -2.01 3.73 -22.98
CA ALA A 205 -3.37 4.01 -22.50
C ALA A 205 -4.34 2.89 -22.88
N GLY A 206 -4.24 2.38 -24.11
CA GLY A 206 -5.00 1.23 -24.59
C GLY A 206 -4.73 -0.03 -23.77
N LEU A 207 -3.54 -0.21 -23.22
CA LEU A 207 -3.20 -1.30 -22.29
C LEU A 207 -3.60 -1.00 -20.83
N GLY A 208 -4.07 0.21 -20.54
CA GLY A 208 -4.50 0.67 -19.21
C GLY A 208 -3.35 1.04 -18.26
N TYR A 209 -2.15 1.29 -18.78
CA TYR A 209 -1.01 1.67 -17.94
C TYR A 209 -1.01 3.17 -17.61
N PRO A 210 -0.94 3.57 -16.34
CA PRO A 210 -0.94 4.97 -15.96
C PRO A 210 0.39 5.68 -16.19
N LEU A 211 1.51 4.96 -16.29
CA LEU A 211 2.81 5.54 -16.61
C LEU A 211 3.23 5.17 -18.02
N VAL A 212 3.82 6.14 -18.71
CA VAL A 212 4.45 5.93 -20.02
C VAL A 212 5.75 6.72 -20.12
N ALA A 213 6.75 6.10 -20.75
CA ALA A 213 7.97 6.75 -21.20
C ALA A 213 8.32 6.26 -22.61
N GLY A 214 8.97 7.13 -23.39
CA GLY A 214 9.46 6.82 -24.72
C GLY A 214 10.95 7.15 -24.86
N VAL A 215 11.69 6.33 -25.60
CA VAL A 215 13.08 6.58 -25.99
C VAL A 215 13.21 6.45 -27.51
N ILE A 216 14.11 7.23 -28.10
CA ILE A 216 14.43 7.08 -29.53
C ILE A 216 15.12 5.74 -29.75
N ASP A 217 14.64 4.98 -30.73
CA ASP A 217 15.20 3.68 -31.14
C ASP A 217 15.23 3.60 -32.67
N ALA A 218 16.41 3.81 -33.27
CA ALA A 218 16.64 3.72 -34.72
C ALA A 218 15.64 4.51 -35.61
N GLY A 219 15.22 5.70 -35.18
CA GLY A 219 14.23 6.53 -35.90
C GLY A 219 12.77 6.17 -35.61
N GLN A 220 12.54 5.23 -34.70
CA GLN A 220 11.25 4.89 -34.11
C GLN A 220 11.23 5.28 -32.62
N THR A 221 10.08 5.10 -31.97
CA THR A 221 9.93 5.29 -30.53
C THR A 221 9.78 3.93 -29.85
N ARG A 222 10.71 3.59 -28.97
CA ARG A 222 10.57 2.46 -28.05
C ARG A 222 9.87 2.91 -26.79
N CYS A 223 8.79 2.22 -26.46
CA CYS A 223 7.83 2.56 -25.42
C CYS A 223 8.03 1.69 -24.19
N PHE A 224 7.83 2.29 -23.03
CA PHE A 224 7.75 1.61 -21.74
C PHE A 224 6.47 2.06 -21.04
N CYS A 225 5.52 1.15 -20.89
CA CYS A 225 4.30 1.35 -20.12
C CYS A 225 4.46 0.71 -18.74
N GLY A 226 3.90 1.31 -17.69
CA GLY A 226 4.00 0.72 -16.35
C GLY A 226 3.03 1.32 -15.35
N THR A 227 3.01 0.76 -14.14
CA THR A 227 2.28 1.30 -13.00
C THR A 227 3.21 1.85 -11.90
N THR A 228 4.51 1.57 -12.01
CA THR A 228 5.54 2.01 -11.06
C THR A 228 6.89 2.18 -11.75
N VAL A 229 7.83 2.79 -11.02
CA VAL A 229 9.23 2.99 -11.41
C VAL A 229 10.09 2.17 -10.44
N GLY A 230 10.72 1.09 -10.94
CA GLY A 230 11.46 0.14 -10.09
C GLY A 230 12.94 0.47 -9.93
N PHE A 231 13.59 -0.06 -8.90
CA PHE A 231 15.03 0.10 -8.70
C PHE A 231 15.87 -0.44 -9.89
N PRO A 232 17.01 0.19 -10.27
CA PRO A 232 17.68 1.36 -9.67
C PRO A 232 17.21 2.72 -10.19
N SER A 233 15.98 2.78 -10.70
CA SER A 233 15.45 3.98 -11.31
C SER A 233 15.18 5.10 -10.30
N HIS A 234 15.44 6.33 -10.71
CA HIS A 234 15.31 7.52 -9.85
C HIS A 234 15.00 8.76 -10.68
N ARG A 235 14.48 9.81 -10.03
CA ARG A 235 14.31 11.10 -10.69
C ARG A 235 15.66 11.77 -10.89
N VAL A 236 15.78 12.52 -11.98
CA VAL A 236 16.95 13.30 -12.32
C VAL A 236 16.53 14.71 -12.70
N ARG A 237 17.38 15.69 -12.43
CA ARG A 237 17.19 17.07 -12.87
C ARG A 237 17.66 17.18 -14.31
N ALA A 238 16.76 17.56 -15.22
CA ALA A 238 17.04 17.58 -16.66
C ALA A 238 18.24 18.48 -17.00
N GLU A 239 18.37 19.58 -16.27
CA GLU A 239 19.43 20.59 -16.37
C GLU A 239 20.80 20.10 -15.87
N LEU A 240 20.85 19.00 -15.10
CA LEU A 240 22.08 18.41 -14.56
C LEU A 240 22.49 17.13 -15.30
N LEU A 241 21.81 16.78 -16.39
CA LEU A 241 22.12 15.58 -17.13
C LEU A 241 23.50 15.65 -17.80
N PRO A 242 24.22 14.51 -17.91
CA PRO A 242 25.53 14.47 -18.57
C PRO A 242 25.52 15.08 -19.97
N THR A 243 24.43 14.86 -20.71
CA THR A 243 24.18 15.52 -21.98
C THR A 243 22.87 16.32 -21.86
N PRO A 244 22.93 17.66 -21.99
CA PRO A 244 21.73 18.48 -22.08
C PRO A 244 20.85 17.99 -23.23
N GLY A 245 19.60 17.69 -22.92
CA GLY A 245 18.64 17.25 -23.91
C GLY A 245 18.22 15.78 -23.84
N ASP A 246 18.94 14.96 -23.06
CA ASP A 246 18.70 13.51 -23.02
C ASP A 246 17.32 13.13 -22.46
N CYS A 247 16.66 14.01 -21.69
CA CYS A 247 15.29 13.77 -21.21
C CYS A 247 14.20 14.48 -22.02
N ASN A 248 14.55 15.41 -22.91
CA ASN A 248 13.56 16.22 -23.64
C ASN A 248 13.88 16.30 -25.13
N THR A 249 14.24 15.17 -25.71
CA THR A 249 14.49 15.06 -27.15
C THR A 249 13.18 14.88 -27.92
N THR A 250 13.17 15.34 -29.17
CA THR A 250 12.05 15.04 -30.06
C THR A 250 12.15 13.58 -30.48
N CYS A 251 11.01 12.92 -30.67
CA CYS A 251 10.94 11.49 -30.97
C CYS A 251 11.35 11.13 -32.42
N THR A 252 11.74 12.11 -33.23
CA THR A 252 12.06 11.96 -34.65
C THR A 252 13.48 12.41 -35.02
N SER A 253 14.19 13.12 -34.14
CA SER A 253 15.52 13.69 -34.44
C SER A 253 16.64 12.99 -33.68
N THR A 254 17.79 12.78 -34.34
CA THR A 254 19.03 12.32 -33.71
C THR A 254 19.83 13.42 -33.00
N GLY A 255 19.37 14.68 -33.00
CA GLY A 255 20.06 15.81 -32.37
C GLY A 255 19.18 16.63 -31.41
N GLY A 256 19.76 17.00 -30.25
CA GLY A 256 19.40 18.12 -29.35
C GLY A 256 18.01 18.14 -28.70
N GLY A 257 17.97 18.21 -27.36
CA GLY A 257 16.72 18.27 -26.58
C GLY A 257 16.00 19.62 -26.66
N ASN A 258 15.08 19.72 -27.62
CA ASN A 258 14.29 20.92 -27.87
C ASN A 258 12.79 20.66 -27.66
N CYS A 259 12.41 19.47 -27.19
CA CYS A 259 11.03 19.15 -26.91
C CYS A 259 10.60 19.82 -25.59
N ASN A 260 9.46 20.50 -25.63
CA ASN A 260 8.91 21.17 -24.46
C ASN A 260 8.21 20.13 -23.57
N LEU A 261 8.82 19.78 -22.43
CA LEU A 261 8.27 18.81 -21.47
C LEU A 261 6.90 19.21 -20.91
N ALA A 262 6.56 20.51 -20.88
CA ALA A 262 5.29 20.97 -20.33
C ALA A 262 4.13 20.79 -21.31
N THR A 263 4.39 20.83 -22.63
CA THR A 263 3.33 20.87 -23.66
C THR A 263 3.45 19.76 -24.71
N GLY A 264 4.59 19.07 -24.77
CA GLY A 264 4.90 18.07 -25.80
C GLY A 264 5.03 16.67 -25.23
N LYS A 265 4.82 15.66 -26.09
CA LYS A 265 5.14 14.26 -25.82
C LYS A 265 6.60 14.01 -26.24
N CYS A 266 7.51 14.21 -25.31
CA CYS A 266 8.94 14.09 -25.55
C CYS A 266 9.45 12.67 -25.41
N CYS A 267 10.57 12.38 -26.07
CA CYS A 267 11.33 11.17 -25.90
C CYS A 267 12.60 11.42 -25.08
N GLY A 268 13.14 10.34 -24.55
CA GLY A 268 14.45 10.28 -23.93
C GLY A 268 15.54 9.80 -24.89
N ARG A 269 16.77 9.80 -24.38
CA ARG A 269 17.96 9.21 -25.00
C ARG A 269 18.74 8.40 -23.97
N GLY A 270 19.12 7.19 -24.37
CA GLY A 270 19.82 6.26 -23.47
C GLY A 270 18.92 5.89 -22.28
N PRO A 271 19.44 5.92 -21.04
CA PRO A 271 18.66 5.57 -19.86
C PRO A 271 17.84 6.73 -19.32
N TYR A 272 17.97 7.96 -19.84
CA TYR A 272 17.25 9.12 -19.36
C TYR A 272 15.99 9.32 -20.19
N MET A 273 14.82 9.34 -19.55
CA MET A 273 13.55 9.45 -20.24
C MET A 273 12.57 10.35 -19.47
N PRO A 274 11.74 11.14 -20.18
CA PRO A 274 10.63 11.81 -19.56
C PRO A 274 9.51 10.79 -19.29
N VAL A 275 9.01 10.78 -18.07
CA VAL A 275 7.87 9.95 -17.66
C VAL A 275 6.63 10.82 -17.64
N TYR A 276 5.54 10.27 -18.16
CA TYR A 276 4.22 10.88 -18.15
C TYR A 276 3.27 9.99 -17.39
N ILE A 277 2.31 10.64 -16.75
CA ILE A 277 1.34 10.01 -15.85
C ILE A 277 -0.07 10.35 -16.29
N ASN A 278 -0.97 9.38 -16.26
CA ASN A 278 -2.38 9.54 -16.57
C ASN A 278 -3.22 9.32 -15.31
N PRO A 279 -3.65 10.39 -14.62
CA PRO A 279 -4.45 10.29 -13.41
C PRO A 279 -5.77 9.52 -13.61
N GLU A 280 -6.35 9.56 -14.82
CA GLU A 280 -7.60 8.85 -15.12
C GLU A 280 -7.43 7.32 -15.09
N LEU A 281 -6.20 6.82 -15.32
CA LEU A 281 -5.84 5.41 -15.23
C LEU A 281 -5.28 5.02 -13.85
N GLN A 282 -5.07 5.99 -12.96
CA GLN A 282 -4.63 5.74 -11.58
C GLN A 282 -5.78 5.74 -10.59
N GLY A 283 -6.92 6.30 -10.97
CA GLY A 283 -7.96 6.53 -9.98
C GLY A 283 -7.43 7.42 -8.86
N CYS A 284 -7.66 6.99 -7.63
CA CYS A 284 -7.21 7.67 -6.42
C CYS A 284 -5.86 7.19 -5.89
N TYR A 285 -5.07 6.53 -6.72
CA TYR A 285 -3.72 6.08 -6.37
C TYR A 285 -2.65 7.12 -6.75
N SER A 286 -1.88 7.58 -5.77
CA SER A 286 -0.60 8.24 -6.01
C SER A 286 0.54 7.21 -6.02
N PRO A 287 1.23 7.01 -7.15
CA PRO A 287 2.36 6.12 -7.21
C PRO A 287 3.52 6.57 -6.35
N ILE A 288 4.25 5.58 -5.84
CA ILE A 288 5.54 5.83 -5.22
C ILE A 288 6.49 6.31 -6.31
N ILE A 289 6.85 7.60 -6.23
CA ILE A 289 7.82 8.20 -7.13
C ILE A 289 9.15 8.34 -6.39
N PRO A 290 10.26 7.76 -6.91
CA PRO A 290 11.57 7.91 -6.28
C PRO A 290 11.99 9.38 -6.24
N GLY A 291 12.75 9.75 -5.20
CA GLY A 291 13.37 11.07 -5.08
C GLY A 291 14.43 11.32 -6.17
N PHE A 292 15.07 12.49 -6.10
CA PHE A 292 16.17 12.81 -7.00
C PHE A 292 17.46 12.10 -6.59
N LYS A 293 18.29 11.75 -7.57
CA LYS A 293 19.72 11.53 -7.36
C LYS A 293 20.51 12.32 -8.40
N ALA A 294 21.69 12.79 -8.02
CA ALA A 294 22.62 13.40 -8.96
C ALA A 294 23.38 12.34 -9.76
N SER A 295 23.61 11.14 -9.19
CA SER A 295 24.17 10.01 -9.93
C SER A 295 23.74 8.65 -9.38
N PRO A 296 23.86 7.57 -10.19
CA PRO A 296 23.58 6.20 -9.73
C PRO A 296 24.45 5.75 -8.55
N ALA A 297 25.62 6.37 -8.35
CA ALA A 297 26.57 6.01 -7.30
C ALA A 297 26.24 6.65 -5.94
N GLU A 298 25.30 7.60 -5.88
CA GLU A 298 24.90 8.22 -4.62
C GLU A 298 24.04 7.25 -3.79
N PRO A 299 24.34 7.08 -2.49
CA PRO A 299 23.58 6.18 -1.63
C PRO A 299 22.17 6.74 -1.36
N ASP A 300 22.06 8.05 -1.19
CA ASP A 300 20.86 8.72 -0.69
C ASP A 300 20.04 9.40 -1.80
N TYR A 301 18.75 9.62 -1.52
CA TYR A 301 17.84 10.34 -2.40
C TYR A 301 17.58 11.76 -1.87
N GLU A 302 17.59 12.74 -2.75
CA GLU A 302 17.08 14.08 -2.45
C GLU A 302 15.55 14.08 -2.54
N CYS A 303 14.95 14.66 -1.51
CA CYS A 303 13.51 14.77 -1.31
C CYS A 303 12.85 15.69 -2.36
N ALA A 304 11.67 15.31 -2.83
CA ALA A 304 10.91 16.11 -3.77
C ALA A 304 9.42 15.92 -3.55
N ASP A 305 8.70 17.03 -3.44
CA ASP A 305 7.25 17.01 -3.38
C ASP A 305 6.64 16.30 -4.60
N PRO A 306 5.48 15.65 -4.42
CA PRO A 306 4.79 15.01 -5.52
C PRO A 306 4.34 16.13 -6.47
N PRO A 307 4.60 16.02 -7.78
CA PRO A 307 4.17 17.03 -8.74
C PRO A 307 2.65 17.21 -8.69
N THR A 308 2.17 18.43 -8.97
CA THR A 308 0.74 18.76 -8.95
C THR A 308 -0.10 17.92 -9.91
N SER A 309 0.52 17.29 -10.92
CA SER A 309 -0.12 16.30 -11.80
C SER A 309 -0.62 15.05 -11.04
N LEU A 310 -0.14 14.81 -9.82
CA LEU A 310 -0.60 13.77 -8.90
C LEU A 310 -1.65 14.25 -7.88
N LEU A 311 -1.86 15.56 -7.77
CA LEU A 311 -2.68 16.14 -6.69
C LEU A 311 -4.15 16.24 -7.12
N GLY A 312 -4.86 15.10 -7.11
CA GLY A 312 -6.32 15.05 -7.18
C GLY A 312 -6.89 13.74 -7.74
N PRO A 313 -8.19 13.45 -7.47
CA PRO A 313 -8.90 12.34 -8.10
C PRO A 313 -8.99 12.54 -9.63
N PRO A 314 -9.35 11.49 -10.40
CA PRO A 314 -9.67 11.63 -11.82
C PRO A 314 -10.72 12.71 -12.02
N LYS A 315 -10.49 13.56 -13.02
CA LYS A 315 -11.28 14.78 -13.23
C LYS A 315 -12.37 14.57 -14.27
N ILE A 316 -12.21 13.61 -15.17
CA ILE A 316 -12.98 13.58 -16.42
C ILE A 316 -13.70 12.24 -16.65
N LEU A 317 -13.23 11.13 -16.07
CA LEU A 317 -13.86 9.82 -16.24
C LEU A 317 -14.73 9.40 -15.05
N ALA A 318 -15.94 8.92 -15.38
CA ALA A 318 -17.02 8.70 -14.44
C ALA A 318 -16.78 7.50 -13.51
N GLN A 319 -17.13 7.66 -12.24
CA GLN A 319 -17.29 6.53 -11.32
C GLN A 319 -18.40 5.61 -11.87
N PRO A 320 -18.13 4.33 -12.11
CA PRO A 320 -19.17 3.43 -12.61
C PRO A 320 -20.28 3.32 -11.57
N SER A 321 -21.54 3.40 -12.01
CA SER A 321 -22.69 3.07 -11.16
C SER A 321 -22.81 1.55 -11.06
N TYR A 322 -22.45 0.98 -9.91
CA TYR A 322 -22.61 -0.45 -9.68
C TYR A 322 -23.99 -0.75 -9.08
N PRO A 323 -24.65 -1.86 -9.48
CA PRO A 323 -25.88 -2.32 -8.85
C PRO A 323 -25.68 -2.47 -7.34
N SER A 324 -26.59 -1.94 -6.53
CA SER A 324 -26.51 -2.01 -5.07
C SER A 324 -26.44 -3.43 -4.53
N SER A 325 -26.95 -4.42 -5.27
CA SER A 325 -26.85 -5.85 -4.95
C SER A 325 -25.42 -6.42 -5.02
N LEU A 326 -24.52 -5.77 -5.74
CA LEU A 326 -23.09 -6.11 -5.80
C LEU A 326 -22.28 -5.29 -4.78
N ILE A 327 -22.89 -4.30 -4.13
CA ILE A 327 -22.23 -3.49 -3.09
C ILE A 327 -22.42 -4.18 -1.75
N ILE A 328 -21.56 -5.15 -1.44
CA ILE A 328 -21.36 -5.55 -0.05
C ILE A 328 -20.60 -4.40 0.61
N ASN A 329 -21.29 -3.61 1.44
CA ASN A 329 -20.65 -2.60 2.30
C ASN A 329 -19.76 -3.31 3.32
N THR A 330 -18.57 -3.72 2.90
CA THR A 330 -17.49 -3.95 3.84
C THR A 330 -17.07 -2.56 4.33
N GLY A 331 -17.59 -2.15 5.48
CA GLY A 331 -17.05 -0.99 6.19
C GLY A 331 -15.52 -1.13 6.32
N PRO A 332 -14.78 -0.02 6.49
CA PRO A 332 -13.32 -0.05 6.57
C PRO A 332 -12.90 -1.14 7.55
N ALA A 333 -12.11 -2.12 7.09
CA ALA A 333 -11.57 -3.10 8.02
C ALA A 333 -10.71 -2.33 9.01
N LEU A 334 -11.14 -2.31 10.27
CA LEU A 334 -10.35 -1.73 11.34
C LEU A 334 -9.00 -2.41 11.36
N ILE A 335 -7.96 -1.61 11.27
CA ILE A 335 -6.58 -2.06 11.30
C ILE A 335 -6.28 -2.46 12.75
N ARG A 336 -5.53 -3.54 12.91
CA ARG A 336 -4.97 -3.95 14.21
C ARG A 336 -3.45 -3.85 14.11
N PRO A 337 -2.84 -2.85 14.77
CA PRO A 337 -1.40 -2.78 14.85
C PRO A 337 -0.84 -4.08 15.44
N PRO A 338 0.18 -4.70 14.82
CA PRO A 338 0.82 -5.89 15.36
C PRO A 338 1.64 -5.58 16.63
N SER A 339 2.01 -4.31 16.81
CA SER A 339 2.68 -3.80 17.99
C SER A 339 2.21 -2.40 18.32
N VAL A 340 2.37 -2.02 19.58
CA VAL A 340 2.09 -0.68 20.11
C VAL A 340 3.27 -0.28 20.98
N SER A 341 3.92 0.81 20.61
CA SER A 341 5.09 1.33 21.31
C SER A 341 4.68 2.31 22.39
N SER A 342 5.32 2.19 23.54
CA SER A 342 5.34 3.17 24.62
C SER A 342 6.79 3.65 24.84
N PRO A 343 7.05 4.70 25.64
CA PRO A 343 8.39 5.25 25.82
C PRO A 343 9.47 4.25 26.26
N GLN A 344 9.10 3.14 26.94
CA GLN A 344 10.06 2.16 27.46
C GLN A 344 9.75 0.71 27.07
N ARG A 345 8.56 0.41 26.53
CA ARG A 345 8.11 -0.96 26.22
C ARG A 345 7.41 -1.03 24.87
N VAL A 346 7.54 -2.16 24.20
CA VAL A 346 6.75 -2.51 23.01
C VAL A 346 5.80 -3.64 23.37
N TYR A 347 4.50 -3.40 23.21
CA TYR A 347 3.45 -4.38 23.43
C TYR A 347 3.10 -5.04 22.10
N LEU A 348 3.19 -6.37 22.02
CA LEU A 348 2.85 -7.14 20.83
C LEU A 348 1.44 -7.69 20.93
N ILE A 349 0.70 -7.75 19.82
CA ILE A 349 -0.63 -8.32 19.83
C ILE A 349 -0.59 -9.76 20.31
N ASN A 350 -1.43 -10.06 21.30
CA ASN A 350 -1.51 -11.36 21.95
C ASN A 350 -2.75 -12.12 21.46
N GLY A 351 -3.88 -11.44 21.28
CA GLY A 351 -5.09 -12.01 20.67
C GLY A 351 -6.38 -11.33 21.10
N CYS A 352 -7.47 -11.67 20.43
CA CYS A 352 -8.84 -11.43 20.85
C CYS A 352 -9.32 -12.60 21.72
N TYR A 353 -9.85 -12.26 22.88
CA TYR A 353 -10.43 -13.23 23.79
C TYR A 353 -11.96 -13.12 23.70
N GLY A 354 -12.65 -14.25 23.67
CA GLY A 354 -14.11 -14.30 23.66
C GLY A 354 -14.70 -14.01 25.04
N GLN A 355 -13.90 -14.22 26.08
CA GLN A 355 -14.23 -14.00 27.47
C GLN A 355 -14.15 -12.52 27.84
N SER A 356 -14.97 -12.12 28.81
CA SER A 356 -14.91 -10.75 29.33
C SER A 356 -13.61 -10.48 30.10
N ALA A 357 -13.23 -9.20 30.19
CA ALA A 357 -12.01 -8.76 30.85
C ALA A 357 -11.81 -9.37 32.27
N PHE A 358 -12.89 -9.50 33.06
CA PHE A 358 -12.84 -10.06 34.43
C PHE A 358 -13.86 -11.17 34.71
N GLY A 359 -14.53 -11.71 33.69
CA GLY A 359 -15.57 -12.74 33.86
C GLY A 359 -16.94 -12.15 34.20
N THR A 360 -17.99 -12.95 34.01
CA THR A 360 -19.36 -12.66 34.48
C THR A 360 -19.91 -13.91 35.17
N GLY A 361 -20.63 -13.74 36.28
CA GLY A 361 -21.35 -14.85 36.94
C GLY A 361 -20.49 -16.03 37.40
N GLY A 362 -19.23 -15.81 37.78
CA GLY A 362 -18.32 -16.88 38.23
C GLY A 362 -17.46 -17.52 37.13
N GLY A 363 -17.57 -17.06 35.88
CA GLY A 363 -16.69 -17.49 34.78
C GLY A 363 -15.28 -16.87 34.85
N LEU A 364 -14.29 -17.56 34.27
CA LEU A 364 -12.91 -17.10 34.18
C LEU A 364 -12.80 -15.85 33.29
N GLY A 365 -12.24 -14.76 33.85
CA GLY A 365 -11.92 -13.54 33.10
C GLY A 365 -10.57 -13.63 32.39
N VAL A 366 -10.33 -12.74 31.42
CA VAL A 366 -9.04 -12.66 30.71
C VAL A 366 -7.92 -12.18 31.63
N PHE A 367 -8.20 -11.18 32.46
CA PHE A 367 -7.24 -10.59 33.39
C PHE A 367 -7.49 -11.06 34.82
N ASN A 368 -6.41 -11.14 35.61
CA ASN A 368 -6.50 -11.44 37.02
C ASN A 368 -6.82 -10.16 37.80
N SER A 369 -8.04 -10.05 38.33
CA SER A 369 -8.51 -8.86 39.07
C SER A 369 -7.62 -8.42 40.24
N ALA A 370 -6.81 -9.32 40.83
CA ALA A 370 -5.86 -9.01 41.91
C ALA A 370 -4.52 -8.43 41.40
N LEU A 371 -4.21 -8.61 40.11
CA LEU A 371 -2.95 -8.22 39.47
C LEU A 371 -3.14 -7.19 38.35
N SER A 372 -4.34 -6.63 38.23
CA SER A 372 -4.72 -5.74 37.13
C SER A 372 -5.26 -4.40 37.61
N LEU A 373 -4.98 -3.34 36.86
CA LEU A 373 -5.75 -2.11 36.96
C LEU A 373 -7.11 -2.32 36.30
N GLN A 374 -8.16 -2.15 37.08
CA GLN A 374 -9.52 -2.34 36.60
C GLN A 374 -9.97 -1.12 35.81
N ARG A 375 -10.34 -1.36 34.54
CA ARG A 375 -11.14 -0.48 33.68
C ARG A 375 -10.78 1.01 33.75
N LEU A 376 -9.69 1.36 33.08
CA LEU A 376 -9.26 2.74 32.90
C LEU A 376 -10.02 3.36 31.72
N ASN A 377 -10.83 4.37 32.01
CA ASN A 377 -11.48 5.17 30.97
C ASN A 377 -10.48 6.21 30.46
N ILE A 378 -9.85 5.91 29.34
CA ILE A 378 -8.73 6.70 28.82
C ILE A 378 -9.22 7.74 27.81
N ASN A 379 -8.64 8.93 27.87
CA ASN A 379 -8.86 10.00 26.90
C ASN A 379 -7.49 10.64 26.57
N PRO A 380 -7.01 10.55 25.32
CA PRO A 380 -7.67 9.95 24.15
C PRO A 380 -7.72 8.42 24.23
N ALA A 381 -8.83 7.83 23.79
CA ALA A 381 -9.00 6.38 23.71
C ALA A 381 -8.36 5.83 22.44
N THR A 382 -7.06 5.57 22.53
CA THR A 382 -6.24 4.93 21.50
C THR A 382 -5.40 3.80 22.11
N LEU A 383 -4.83 2.93 21.27
CA LEU A 383 -3.94 1.87 21.73
C LEU A 383 -2.67 2.44 22.38
N GLU A 384 -2.12 3.52 21.83
CA GLU A 384 -0.88 4.16 22.30
C GLU A 384 -1.06 4.76 23.70
N ASN A 385 -2.21 5.39 23.97
CA ASN A 385 -2.49 5.93 25.29
C ASN A 385 -2.65 4.80 26.33
N CYS A 386 -3.33 3.71 25.96
CA CYS A 386 -3.42 2.52 26.82
C CYS A 386 -2.02 1.93 27.11
N ALA A 387 -1.18 1.77 26.07
CA ALA A 387 0.18 1.28 26.21
C ALA A 387 1.04 2.17 27.11
N SER A 388 0.92 3.50 26.97
CA SER A 388 1.64 4.48 27.79
C SER A 388 1.28 4.34 29.27
N ILE A 389 -0.01 4.20 29.58
CA ILE A 389 -0.48 4.07 30.96
C ILE A 389 -0.06 2.73 31.56
N CYS A 390 -0.22 1.63 30.82
CA CYS A 390 0.22 0.31 31.28
C CYS A 390 1.73 0.26 31.48
N ASN A 391 2.51 0.93 30.62
CA ASN A 391 3.95 1.04 30.77
C ASN A 391 4.33 1.83 32.03
N ALA A 392 3.70 2.98 32.27
CA ALA A 392 3.92 3.78 33.47
C ALA A 392 3.59 3.00 34.77
N GLY A 393 2.61 2.10 34.70
CA GLY A 393 2.26 1.18 35.78
C GLY A 393 3.11 -0.09 35.89
N ASN A 394 4.15 -0.25 35.07
CA ASN A 394 4.98 -1.47 34.97
C ASN A 394 4.21 -2.76 34.65
N TYR A 395 3.11 -2.66 33.90
CA TYR A 395 2.32 -3.81 33.47
C TYR A 395 2.81 -4.38 32.15
N ASP A 396 2.95 -5.71 32.09
CA ASP A 396 3.41 -6.42 30.90
C ASP A 396 2.27 -6.73 29.92
N VAL A 397 1.00 -6.54 30.30
CA VAL A 397 -0.16 -6.81 29.47
C VAL A 397 -1.07 -5.59 29.44
N MET A 398 -1.60 -5.28 28.27
CA MET A 398 -2.68 -4.32 28.09
C MET A 398 -3.83 -4.93 27.29
N GLY A 399 -5.04 -4.43 27.47
CA GLY A 399 -6.15 -4.74 26.58
C GLY A 399 -7.17 -3.64 26.47
N MET A 400 -7.77 -3.54 25.29
CA MET A 400 -8.82 -2.58 24.99
C MET A 400 -10.16 -3.31 24.87
N VAL A 401 -11.18 -2.75 25.49
CA VAL A 401 -12.57 -3.21 25.44
C VAL A 401 -13.46 -2.05 25.03
N ASN A 402 -14.47 -2.34 24.23
CA ASN A 402 -15.53 -1.41 23.87
C ASN A 402 -15.04 -0.06 23.29
N GLY A 403 -13.90 -0.08 22.58
CA GLY A 403 -13.37 1.11 21.91
C GLY A 403 -12.72 2.15 22.83
N ARG A 404 -12.75 1.96 24.15
CA ARG A 404 -12.36 3.01 25.11
C ARG A 404 -11.75 2.49 26.40
N ASP A 405 -12.23 1.36 26.90
CA ASP A 405 -11.90 0.91 28.24
C ASP A 405 -10.56 0.14 28.18
N CYS A 406 -9.53 0.71 28.78
CA CYS A 406 -8.18 0.15 28.85
C CYS A 406 -7.99 -0.67 30.13
N TYR A 407 -7.31 -1.79 30.01
CA TYR A 407 -7.01 -2.71 31.11
C TYR A 407 -5.51 -2.96 31.09
N CYS A 408 -4.86 -2.90 32.26
CA CYS A 408 -3.44 -3.21 32.40
C CYS A 408 -3.30 -4.37 33.38
N SER A 409 -2.44 -5.33 33.08
CA SER A 409 -2.21 -6.49 33.93
C SER A 409 -0.75 -6.95 33.85
N SER A 410 -0.25 -7.63 34.87
CA SER A 410 1.06 -8.27 34.79
C SER A 410 1.03 -9.55 33.95
N THR A 411 -0.14 -10.19 33.86
CA THR A 411 -0.35 -11.42 33.09
C THR A 411 -1.82 -11.60 32.70
N VAL A 412 -2.09 -12.57 31.81
CA VAL A 412 -3.43 -13.10 31.56
C VAL A 412 -3.65 -14.38 32.35
N ASN A 413 -4.91 -14.74 32.63
CA ASN A 413 -5.23 -16.00 33.30
C ASN A 413 -4.85 -17.22 32.40
N SER A 414 -4.56 -18.37 33.02
CA SER A 414 -4.27 -19.61 32.30
C SER A 414 -5.57 -20.32 31.85
N GLY A 415 -5.47 -21.17 30.82
CA GLY A 415 -6.63 -21.94 30.31
C GLY A 415 -7.62 -21.13 29.47
N LEU A 416 -7.24 -19.93 29.03
CA LEU A 416 -8.04 -19.11 28.13
C LEU A 416 -8.03 -19.68 26.70
N THR A 417 -9.16 -19.52 26.00
CA THR A 417 -9.27 -19.81 24.57
C THR A 417 -9.34 -18.52 23.79
N PHE A 418 -8.64 -18.47 22.65
CA PHE A 418 -8.77 -17.36 21.72
C PHE A 418 -10.12 -17.45 21.00
N ASP A 419 -10.71 -16.30 20.75
CA ASP A 419 -11.88 -16.17 19.88
C ASP A 419 -11.45 -15.52 18.56
N ASN A 420 -12.37 -15.49 17.62
CA ASN A 420 -12.17 -14.92 16.31
C ASN A 420 -11.79 -13.43 16.41
N MET A 421 -10.73 -12.98 15.72
CA MET A 421 -10.38 -11.54 15.66
C MET A 421 -11.51 -10.69 15.05
N GLY A 422 -12.41 -11.34 14.29
CA GLY A 422 -13.75 -10.93 13.93
C GLY A 422 -14.54 -10.22 15.02
N PHE A 423 -14.48 -10.77 16.23
CA PHE A 423 -15.26 -10.36 17.39
C PHE A 423 -14.74 -9.05 18.01
N CYS A 424 -13.42 -8.87 18.05
CA CYS A 424 -12.79 -7.66 18.61
C CYS A 424 -12.65 -6.53 17.58
N ARG A 425 -13.77 -6.06 16.99
CA ARG A 425 -13.83 -5.03 15.94
C ARG A 425 -14.56 -3.74 16.32
N ILE A 426 -14.63 -3.39 17.60
CA ILE A 426 -15.11 -2.07 17.98
C ILE A 426 -13.99 -1.05 17.69
N PRO A 427 -14.27 0.05 16.97
CA PRO A 427 -13.28 1.10 16.72
C PRO A 427 -12.85 1.78 18.01
N CYS A 428 -11.58 2.21 18.07
CA CYS A 428 -11.14 3.09 19.14
C CYS A 428 -11.86 4.44 19.03
N LEU A 429 -12.34 4.99 20.15
CA LEU A 429 -13.14 6.21 20.17
C LEU A 429 -12.35 7.43 19.63
N ASN A 430 -11.03 7.46 19.82
CA ASN A 430 -10.16 8.52 19.30
C ASN A 430 -9.18 8.05 18.20
N ALA A 431 -9.40 6.84 17.66
CA ALA A 431 -8.69 6.29 16.50
C ALA A 431 -9.63 5.32 15.76
N ASN A 432 -10.63 5.88 15.08
CA ASN A 432 -11.79 5.13 14.55
C ASN A 432 -11.48 4.16 13.40
N ASN A 433 -10.24 4.13 12.91
CA ASN A 433 -9.72 3.17 11.94
C ASN A 433 -8.93 2.01 12.59
N ILE A 434 -8.78 2.02 13.92
CA ILE A 434 -8.06 1.01 14.70
C ILE A 434 -9.07 0.20 15.53
N ALA A 435 -8.89 -1.12 15.63
CA ALA A 435 -9.74 -1.96 16.48
C ALA A 435 -9.29 -1.95 17.95
N CYS A 436 -10.24 -1.68 18.84
CA CYS A 436 -10.09 -1.58 20.29
C CYS A 436 -11.08 -2.50 21.04
N GLY A 437 -11.11 -3.79 20.65
CA GLY A 437 -11.82 -4.84 21.38
C GLY A 437 -13.26 -5.10 20.92
N ALA A 438 -14.04 -5.77 21.78
CA ALA A 438 -15.47 -6.08 21.62
C ALA A 438 -16.27 -5.42 22.76
N PRO A 439 -17.62 -5.48 22.81
CA PRO A 439 -18.40 -4.81 23.85
C PRO A 439 -17.96 -5.16 25.28
N ASN A 440 -17.61 -6.44 25.51
CA ASN A 440 -17.20 -6.94 26.82
C ASN A 440 -15.84 -7.65 26.83
N SER A 441 -15.27 -7.90 25.65
CA SER A 441 -14.13 -8.80 25.51
C SER A 441 -12.92 -8.09 24.91
N PRO A 442 -11.72 -8.33 25.44
CA PRO A 442 -10.56 -7.54 25.10
C PRO A 442 -9.86 -8.06 23.83
N VAL A 443 -9.35 -7.11 23.05
CA VAL A 443 -8.12 -7.35 22.29
C VAL A 443 -6.94 -7.09 23.22
N VAL A 444 -6.02 -8.05 23.32
CA VAL A 444 -4.91 -8.04 24.29
C VAL A 444 -3.59 -7.89 23.57
N TYR A 445 -2.69 -7.14 24.19
CA TYR A 445 -1.29 -6.99 23.82
C TYR A 445 -0.38 -7.24 25.03
N ALA A 446 0.83 -7.76 24.81
CA ALA A 446 1.76 -8.09 25.90
C ALA A 446 3.23 -7.82 25.55
N VAL A 447 4.01 -7.49 26.57
CA VAL A 447 5.48 -7.39 26.58
C VAL A 447 6.03 -8.81 26.74
N ASN A 448 7.01 -9.21 25.93
CA ASN A 448 7.63 -10.54 25.97
C ASN A 448 6.63 -11.71 25.95
N GLY A 449 5.96 -11.90 24.81
CA GLY A 449 5.80 -13.24 24.25
C GLY A 449 5.26 -14.36 25.16
N GLY A 450 4.21 -14.13 25.94
CA GLY A 450 3.56 -15.17 26.75
C GLY A 450 2.34 -15.84 26.10
N GLY A 451 2.21 -15.80 24.77
CA GLY A 451 1.06 -16.36 24.04
C GLY A 451 1.49 -16.96 22.70
N VAL A 452 0.57 -17.63 22.01
CA VAL A 452 0.80 -18.45 20.79
C VAL A 452 1.65 -17.76 19.69
N PHE A 453 1.68 -16.43 19.66
CA PHE A 453 2.51 -15.65 18.75
C PHE A 453 4.01 -15.59 19.11
N SER A 454 4.43 -15.90 20.35
CA SER A 454 5.82 -15.76 20.77
C SER A 454 6.74 -16.91 20.37
N SER A 455 6.20 -18.13 20.36
CA SER A 455 6.88 -19.31 19.83
C SER A 455 7.16 -19.17 18.33
N TYR A 456 6.44 -18.27 17.65
CA TYR A 456 6.60 -18.00 16.22
C TYR A 456 7.54 -16.81 15.93
N VAL A 457 7.66 -15.86 16.86
CA VAL A 457 8.43 -14.61 16.66
C VAL A 457 9.85 -14.68 17.26
N SER A 458 10.10 -15.50 18.29
CA SER A 458 11.44 -15.55 18.93
C SER A 458 12.54 -16.18 18.07
N THR A 459 12.18 -16.87 16.99
CA THR A 459 13.12 -17.41 15.99
C THR A 459 13.48 -16.43 14.87
N GLN A 460 12.88 -15.22 14.83
CA GLN A 460 12.93 -14.35 13.64
C GLN A 460 13.39 -12.90 13.88
N ILE A 461 13.82 -12.52 15.09
CA ILE A 461 14.24 -11.12 15.38
C ILE A 461 15.66 -11.09 15.94
N VAL A 462 16.67 -11.21 15.08
CA VAL A 462 18.02 -10.70 15.37
C VAL A 462 18.63 -10.10 14.10
N THR A 463 18.28 -8.86 13.77
CA THR A 463 19.13 -7.86 13.11
C THR A 463 18.36 -6.52 13.02
N PRO A 464 18.93 -5.38 13.46
CA PRO A 464 18.27 -4.08 13.35
C PRO A 464 18.29 -3.54 11.92
N TYR A 465 17.20 -2.89 11.51
CA TYR A 465 17.09 -2.19 10.22
C TYR A 465 18.04 -0.97 10.17
N PRO A 466 18.63 -0.65 9.00
CA PRO A 466 19.35 0.61 8.83
C PRO A 466 18.38 1.80 8.88
N THR A 467 18.77 2.82 9.63
CA THR A 467 18.14 4.14 9.70
C THR A 467 18.73 5.05 8.62
N TYR A 468 17.88 5.71 7.83
CA TYR A 468 18.30 6.75 6.88
C TYR A 468 17.88 8.11 7.43
N ASN A 469 18.86 9.01 7.58
CA ASN A 469 18.63 10.38 8.02
C ASN A 469 18.49 11.28 6.79
N CYS A 470 17.34 11.96 6.68
CA CYS A 470 17.20 13.06 5.72
C CYS A 470 17.98 14.27 6.25
N LEU A 471 19.07 14.64 5.56
CA LEU A 471 19.76 15.89 5.83
C LEU A 471 18.95 17.03 5.21
N GLY A 472 18.08 17.65 5.99
CA GLY A 472 17.49 18.93 5.62
C GLY A 472 18.61 19.96 5.44
N ARG A 473 18.89 20.36 4.19
CA ARG A 473 19.67 21.58 3.96
C ARG A 473 18.70 22.74 3.87
N GLY A 474 18.75 23.61 4.88
CA GLY A 474 17.89 24.77 5.00
C GLY A 474 17.99 25.71 3.80
N GLY A 475 16.87 26.36 3.50
CA GLY A 475 16.78 27.48 2.56
C GLY A 475 15.97 27.19 1.31
N CYS A 476 14.65 27.37 1.39
CA CYS A 476 13.86 28.05 0.36
C CYS A 476 13.05 29.14 1.05
#